data_AF-A7NR73-F1
#
_entry.id   AF-A7NR73-F1
#
_cell.length_a   1.000
_cell.length_b   1.000
_cell.length_c   1.000
_cell.angle_alpha   90.00
_cell.angle_beta   90.00
_cell.angle_gamma   90.00
#
_symmetry.space_group_name_H-M   'P 1'
#
loop_
_entity.id
_entity.type
_entity.pdbx_description
1 polymer ?
#
loop_
_entity_poly.entity_id
_entity_poly.type
_entity_poly.pdbx_seq_one_letter_code
_entity_poly.pdbx_strand_id
1 'polypeptide(L)'
;MHHELLAHKKQVALGGIVPNLLRAPKAMPYLDVLRGLLQVRRVMADKQIHVFGIGGTATLHLAALFQIDSVDSSGWRNRAARGIVQLPGRGDRVVARMGSWRGREPDAAEWRMLEQCRCPACQRFGIAGLTANGIDGFCHRATHNLWVLLQEARAIDEHLKDGTYRHWHQAHIENSIYSRLLHTAMALIEVQRWHPDGST
;
A
#
# COMPACT_ATOMS: atom_id res chain seq x y z
N MET A 1 29.22 -19.23 14.15
CA MET A 1 28.19 -20.05 14.83
C MET A 1 26.80 -19.38 14.90
N HIS A 2 26.62 -18.15 15.41
CA HIS A 2 25.29 -17.50 15.44
C HIS A 2 24.66 -17.24 14.06
N HIS A 3 25.47 -16.96 13.04
CA HIS A 3 24.98 -16.70 11.68
C HIS A 3 24.40 -17.93 10.98
N GLU A 4 24.91 -19.13 11.25
CA GLU A 4 24.38 -20.36 10.66
C GLU A 4 22.98 -20.64 11.18
N LEU A 5 22.74 -20.52 12.49
CA LEU A 5 21.41 -20.72 13.08
C LEU A 5 20.37 -19.72 12.53
N LEU A 6 20.77 -18.49 12.24
CA LEU A 6 19.90 -17.49 11.63
C LEU A 6 19.63 -17.80 10.15
N ALA A 7 20.64 -18.30 9.41
CA ALA A 7 20.49 -18.66 8.00
C ALA A 7 19.44 -19.77 7.77
N HIS A 8 19.27 -20.68 8.72
CA HIS A 8 18.27 -21.77 8.65
C HIS A 8 16.83 -21.33 8.92
N LYS A 9 16.61 -20.09 9.41
CA LYS A 9 15.25 -19.59 9.63
C LYS A 9 14.49 -19.49 8.30
N LYS A 10 13.24 -19.95 8.31
CA LYS A 10 12.33 -19.92 7.15
C LYS A 10 11.56 -18.62 7.02
N GLN A 11 11.56 -17.81 8.07
CA GLN A 11 10.82 -16.55 8.14
C GLN A 11 11.78 -15.43 8.54
N VAL A 12 11.63 -14.30 7.87
CA VAL A 12 12.40 -13.08 8.12
C VAL A 12 11.45 -11.90 8.10
N ALA A 13 11.77 -10.88 8.89
CA ALA A 13 11.01 -9.65 8.93
C ALA A 13 11.92 -8.45 8.68
N LEU A 14 11.48 -7.53 7.81
CA LEU A 14 12.23 -6.35 7.43
C LEU A 14 11.60 -5.10 8.07
N GLY A 15 12.42 -4.37 8.81
CA GLY A 15 12.09 -3.04 9.35
C GLY A 15 12.72 -1.92 8.52
N GLY A 16 12.38 -0.67 8.85
CA GLY A 16 13.03 0.52 8.28
C GLY A 16 12.60 0.89 6.85
N ILE A 17 11.68 0.17 6.23
CA ILE A 17 11.20 0.48 4.88
C ILE A 17 10.29 1.71 4.88
N VAL A 18 9.37 1.82 5.84
CA VAL A 18 8.38 2.91 5.92
C VAL A 18 9.01 4.30 6.01
N PRO A 19 9.98 4.59 6.90
CA PRO A 19 10.59 5.92 6.97
C PRO A 19 11.23 6.35 5.64
N ASN A 20 11.79 5.40 4.90
CA ASN A 20 12.40 5.69 3.60
C ASN A 20 11.35 5.96 2.51
N LEU A 21 10.28 5.16 2.47
CA LEU A 21 9.16 5.37 1.52
C LEU A 21 8.40 6.67 1.81
N LEU A 22 8.28 7.07 3.08
CA LEU A 22 7.62 8.32 3.49
C LEU A 22 8.55 9.54 3.45
N ARG A 23 9.80 9.40 2.99
CA ARG A 23 10.80 10.48 2.93
C ARG A 23 11.06 11.17 4.28
N ALA A 24 11.12 10.39 5.36
CA ALA A 24 11.55 10.88 6.67
C ALA A 24 12.96 11.53 6.59
N PRO A 25 13.36 12.36 7.57
CA PRO A 25 14.71 12.92 7.58
C PRO A 25 15.78 11.83 7.41
N LYS A 26 16.75 12.08 6.52
CA LYS A 26 17.81 11.13 6.13
C LYS A 26 17.33 9.89 5.36
N ALA A 27 16.14 9.92 4.77
CA ALA A 27 15.65 8.86 3.89
C ALA A 27 16.59 8.64 2.69
N MET A 28 16.94 7.38 2.45
CA MET A 28 17.68 6.93 1.28
C MET A 28 16.95 7.30 -0.02
N PRO A 29 17.64 7.48 -1.15
CA PRO A 29 17.00 7.58 -2.46
C PRO A 29 16.05 6.41 -2.72
N TYR A 30 14.90 6.67 -3.35
CA TYR A 30 13.92 5.61 -3.62
C TYR A 30 14.52 4.44 -4.39
N LEU A 31 15.37 4.71 -5.39
CA LEU A 31 16.01 3.69 -6.19
C LEU A 31 16.83 2.71 -5.35
N ASP A 32 17.51 3.20 -4.31
CA ASP A 32 18.33 2.36 -3.43
C ASP A 32 17.46 1.50 -2.52
N VAL A 33 16.32 2.03 -2.06
CA VAL A 33 15.32 1.25 -1.33
C VAL A 33 14.76 0.13 -2.21
N LEU A 34 14.39 0.44 -3.46
CA LEU A 34 13.85 -0.54 -4.40
C LEU A 34 14.88 -1.63 -4.76
N ARG A 35 16.14 -1.23 -5.00
CA ARG A 35 17.25 -2.18 -5.22
C ARG A 35 17.49 -3.05 -3.99
N GLY A 36 17.44 -2.48 -2.79
CA GLY A 36 17.55 -3.22 -1.53
C GLY A 36 16.45 -4.28 -1.39
N LEU A 37 15.20 -3.92 -1.67
CA LEU A 37 14.07 -4.87 -1.64
C LEU A 37 14.25 -6.00 -2.65
N LEU A 38 14.66 -5.68 -3.89
CA LEU A 38 14.95 -6.67 -4.91
C LEU A 38 16.09 -7.61 -4.48
N GLN A 39 17.19 -7.06 -3.95
CA GLN A 39 18.32 -7.82 -3.47
C GLN A 39 17.93 -8.75 -2.32
N VAL A 40 17.14 -8.28 -1.36
CA VAL A 40 16.65 -9.10 -0.25
C VAL A 40 15.80 -10.25 -0.76
N ARG A 41 14.85 -9.99 -1.68
CA ARG A 41 14.01 -11.05 -2.25
C ARG A 41 14.86 -12.13 -2.95
N ARG A 42 15.92 -11.73 -3.67
CA ARG A 42 16.87 -12.65 -4.34
C ARG A 42 17.65 -13.49 -3.34
N VAL A 43 18.33 -12.84 -2.39
CA VAL A 43 19.18 -13.51 -1.39
C VAL A 43 18.35 -14.46 -0.51
N MET A 44 17.08 -14.13 -0.28
CA MET A 44 16.18 -14.87 0.58
C MET A 44 15.08 -15.58 -0.21
N ALA A 45 15.34 -16.01 -1.45
CA ALA A 45 14.33 -16.61 -2.33
C ALA A 45 13.58 -17.81 -1.71
N ASP A 46 14.22 -18.56 -0.80
CA ASP A 46 13.65 -19.73 -0.12
C ASP A 46 12.90 -19.39 1.19
N LYS A 47 12.76 -18.10 1.53
CA LYS A 47 12.21 -17.64 2.81
C LYS A 47 10.90 -16.90 2.65
N GLN A 48 10.09 -16.93 3.70
CA GLN A 48 8.92 -16.08 3.85
C GLN A 48 9.36 -14.73 4.41
N ILE A 49 9.03 -13.64 3.69
CA ILE A 49 9.43 -12.28 4.01
C ILE A 49 8.21 -11.49 4.49
N HIS A 50 8.29 -11.01 5.73
CA HIS A 50 7.38 -10.03 6.27
C HIS A 50 8.00 -8.63 6.18
N VAL A 51 7.22 -7.60 5.84
CA VAL A 51 7.71 -6.21 5.92
C VAL A 51 6.80 -5.36 6.80
N PHE A 52 7.44 -4.72 7.78
CA PHE A 52 6.70 -3.93 8.76
C PHE A 52 6.19 -2.61 8.19
N GLY A 53 4.90 -2.36 8.40
CA GLY A 53 4.23 -1.06 8.23
C GLY A 53 3.99 -0.60 6.79
N ILE A 54 4.22 -1.45 5.77
CA ILE A 54 4.01 -1.11 4.35
C ILE A 54 2.65 -1.55 3.79
N GLY A 55 1.62 -1.71 4.62
CA GLY A 55 0.26 -2.05 4.17
C GLY A 55 -0.67 -0.85 3.93
N GLY A 56 -0.19 0.22 3.30
CA GLY A 56 -1.06 1.24 2.69
C GLY A 56 -1.47 0.83 1.28
N THR A 57 -2.58 1.37 0.76
CA THR A 57 -3.11 1.02 -0.58
C THR A 57 -2.04 1.14 -1.68
N ALA A 58 -1.23 2.21 -1.67
CA ALA A 58 -0.17 2.40 -2.65
C ALA A 58 1.07 1.51 -2.41
N THR A 59 1.41 1.20 -1.16
CA THR A 59 2.62 0.43 -0.82
C THR A 59 2.41 -1.08 -0.93
N LEU A 60 1.16 -1.55 -0.90
CA LEU A 60 0.82 -2.94 -1.21
C LEU A 60 1.27 -3.36 -2.60
N HIS A 61 1.15 -2.47 -3.59
CA HIS A 61 1.66 -2.71 -4.93
C HIS A 61 3.17 -2.99 -4.95
N LEU A 62 3.96 -2.23 -4.18
CA LEU A 62 5.39 -2.47 -4.06
C LEU A 62 5.65 -3.82 -3.38
N ALA A 63 4.96 -4.13 -2.28
CA ALA A 63 5.09 -5.41 -1.60
C ALA A 63 4.83 -6.58 -2.56
N ALA A 64 3.76 -6.52 -3.34
CA ALA A 64 3.40 -7.56 -4.30
C ALA A 64 4.42 -7.67 -5.45
N LEU A 65 4.86 -6.55 -6.03
CA LEU A 65 5.87 -6.53 -7.10
C LEU A 65 7.21 -7.13 -6.67
N PHE A 66 7.63 -6.90 -5.42
CA PHE A 66 8.84 -7.50 -4.85
C PHE A 66 8.60 -8.87 -4.20
N GLN A 67 7.43 -9.46 -4.39
CA GLN A 67 7.08 -10.79 -3.88
C GLN A 67 7.31 -10.91 -2.36
N ILE A 68 6.85 -9.90 -1.62
CA ILE A 68 6.80 -9.92 -0.16
C ILE A 68 5.59 -10.74 0.28
N ASP A 69 5.83 -11.72 1.16
CA ASP A 69 4.82 -12.71 1.54
C ASP A 69 3.77 -12.16 2.52
N SER A 70 4.14 -11.21 3.38
CA SER A 70 3.19 -10.59 4.31
C SER A 70 3.58 -9.17 4.72
N VAL A 71 2.58 -8.38 5.11
CA VAL A 71 2.73 -7.00 5.59
C VAL A 71 1.74 -6.72 6.72
N ASP A 72 2.02 -5.72 7.54
CA ASP A 72 1.05 -5.17 8.50
C ASP A 72 0.71 -3.71 8.20
N SER A 73 -0.43 -3.25 8.73
CA SER A 73 -0.88 -1.87 8.59
C SER A 73 -1.76 -1.42 9.75
N SER A 74 -1.37 -0.28 10.33
CA SER A 74 -2.24 0.53 11.19
C SER A 74 -2.80 1.77 10.47
N GLY A 75 -2.44 1.96 9.18
CA GLY A 75 -2.72 3.16 8.41
C GLY A 75 -4.22 3.44 8.25
N TRP A 76 -5.00 2.39 7.95
CA TRP A 76 -6.46 2.48 7.77
C TRP A 76 -7.16 3.09 9.00
N ARG A 77 -6.75 2.67 10.20
CA ARG A 77 -7.28 3.13 11.49
C ARG A 77 -6.80 4.54 11.82
N ASN A 78 -5.50 4.81 11.65
CA ASN A 78 -4.90 6.12 11.94
C ASN A 78 -5.50 7.22 11.04
N ARG A 79 -5.83 6.89 9.79
CA ARG A 79 -6.54 7.79 8.86
C ARG A 79 -7.97 8.06 9.31
N ALA A 80 -8.71 7.01 9.68
CA ALA A 80 -10.09 7.15 10.16
C ALA A 80 -10.21 8.07 11.38
N ALA A 81 -9.26 7.98 12.31
CA ALA A 81 -9.19 8.84 13.51
C ALA A 81 -8.99 10.33 13.17
N ARG A 82 -8.41 10.63 12.01
CA ARG A 82 -8.17 11.99 11.50
C ARG A 82 -9.26 12.48 10.56
N GLY A 83 -10.38 11.77 10.46
CA GLY A 83 -11.47 12.14 9.55
C GLY A 83 -11.21 11.81 8.08
N ILE A 84 -10.28 10.88 7.80
CA ILE A 84 -9.82 10.56 6.45
C ILE A 84 -10.40 9.22 5.99
N VAL A 85 -10.87 9.19 4.74
CA VAL A 85 -11.16 7.96 4.00
C VAL A 85 -10.13 7.71 2.89
N GLN A 86 -9.89 6.44 2.59
CA GLN A 86 -9.08 6.02 1.45
C GLN A 86 -10.00 5.72 0.27
N LEU A 87 -9.62 6.19 -0.91
CA LEU A 87 -10.29 5.88 -2.18
C LEU A 87 -9.41 4.92 -2.98
N PRO A 88 -10.01 3.86 -3.58
CA PRO A 88 -9.30 2.98 -4.52
C PRO A 88 -8.61 3.82 -5.60
N GLY A 89 -7.32 3.57 -5.84
CA GLY A 89 -6.57 4.27 -6.89
C GLY A 89 -6.25 5.76 -6.68
N ARG A 90 -7.01 6.47 -5.82
CA ARG A 90 -7.01 7.96 -5.71
C ARG A 90 -6.43 8.50 -4.40
N GLY A 91 -6.13 7.61 -3.45
CA GLY A 91 -5.51 7.97 -2.19
C GLY A 91 -6.47 8.56 -1.17
N ASP A 92 -5.99 9.48 -0.34
CA ASP A 92 -6.68 9.92 0.88
C ASP A 92 -7.56 11.14 0.67
N ARG A 93 -8.77 11.15 1.25
CA ARG A 93 -9.64 12.34 1.30
C ARG A 93 -10.13 12.61 2.71
N VAL A 94 -10.20 13.89 3.08
CA VAL A 94 -10.78 14.33 4.35
C VAL A 94 -12.29 14.47 4.17
N VAL A 95 -13.07 13.71 4.94
CA VAL A 95 -14.54 13.74 4.92
C VAL A 95 -15.15 14.24 6.22
N ALA A 96 -14.35 14.32 7.28
CA ALA A 96 -14.73 14.92 8.56
C ALA A 96 -13.58 15.78 9.07
N ARG A 97 -13.87 17.02 9.47
CA ARG A 97 -12.85 17.94 9.99
C ARG A 97 -12.56 17.62 11.45
N MET A 98 -11.47 16.89 11.69
CA MET A 98 -11.01 16.51 13.02
C MET A 98 -9.75 17.31 13.40
N GLY A 99 -9.91 18.29 14.28
CA GLY A 99 -8.80 19.12 14.78
C GLY A 99 -8.15 19.99 13.70
N SER A 100 -6.82 20.10 13.75
CA SER A 100 -6.03 20.96 12.86
C SER A 100 -5.60 20.27 11.55
N TRP A 101 -5.91 18.99 11.36
CA TRP A 101 -5.44 18.25 10.19
C TRP A 101 -6.07 18.81 8.90
N ARG A 102 -5.24 18.96 7.87
CA ARG A 102 -5.63 19.50 6.56
C ARG A 102 -5.34 18.45 5.50
N GLY A 103 -6.25 18.30 4.55
CA GLY A 103 -6.10 17.41 3.42
C GLY A 103 -7.13 17.76 2.35
N ARG A 104 -7.03 17.09 1.20
CA ARG A 104 -7.96 17.29 0.08
C ARG A 104 -9.33 16.70 0.43
N GLU A 105 -10.38 17.49 0.27
CA GLU A 105 -11.76 17.02 0.34
C GLU A 105 -12.13 16.29 -0.97
N PRO A 106 -13.07 15.31 -0.96
CA PRO A 106 -13.47 14.65 -2.19
C PRO A 106 -14.08 15.63 -3.20
N ASP A 107 -13.75 15.44 -4.48
CA ASP A 107 -14.48 16.10 -5.58
C ASP A 107 -15.81 15.39 -5.90
N ALA A 108 -16.57 15.92 -6.87
CA ALA A 108 -17.88 15.38 -7.25
C ALA A 108 -17.83 13.94 -7.81
N ALA A 109 -16.72 13.51 -8.43
CA ALA A 109 -16.58 12.12 -8.89
C ALA A 109 -16.25 11.20 -7.71
N GLU A 110 -15.45 11.67 -6.78
CA GLU A 110 -15.04 10.94 -5.58
C GLU A 110 -16.18 10.77 -4.58
N TRP A 111 -17.05 11.76 -4.44
CA TRP A 111 -18.29 11.60 -3.67
C TRP A 111 -19.20 10.53 -4.25
N ARG A 112 -19.40 10.51 -5.57
CA ARG A 112 -20.17 9.44 -6.25
C ARG A 112 -19.54 8.06 -6.04
N MET A 113 -18.21 7.97 -6.02
CA MET A 113 -17.50 6.72 -5.71
C MET A 113 -17.79 6.24 -4.28
N LEU A 114 -17.83 7.15 -3.31
CA LEU A 114 -18.17 6.82 -1.92
C LEU A 114 -19.64 6.39 -1.78
N GLU A 115 -20.57 7.04 -2.49
CA GLU A 115 -21.99 6.67 -2.51
C GLU A 115 -22.21 5.25 -3.08
N GLN A 116 -21.39 4.84 -4.03
CA GLN A 116 -21.44 3.51 -4.66
C GLN A 116 -20.65 2.44 -3.89
N CYS A 117 -20.00 2.81 -2.78
CA CYS A 117 -19.17 1.90 -2.01
C CYS A 117 -19.99 0.78 -1.37
N ARG A 118 -19.55 -0.47 -1.57
CA ARG A 118 -20.21 -1.68 -1.05
C ARG A 118 -19.64 -2.17 0.28
N CYS A 119 -18.85 -1.36 0.99
CA CYS A 119 -18.38 -1.78 2.31
C CYS A 119 -19.55 -1.78 3.33
N PRO A 120 -19.49 -2.61 4.39
CA PRO A 120 -20.58 -2.70 5.36
C PRO A 120 -20.99 -1.37 5.99
N ALA A 121 -20.03 -0.46 6.22
CA ALA A 121 -20.31 0.86 6.76
C ALA A 121 -21.04 1.77 5.77
N CYS A 122 -20.58 1.84 4.52
CA CYS A 122 -21.22 2.67 3.50
C CYS A 122 -22.61 2.16 3.14
N GLN A 123 -22.82 0.84 3.08
CA GLN A 123 -24.15 0.28 2.80
C GLN A 123 -25.16 0.58 3.92
N ARG A 124 -24.72 0.58 5.18
CA ARG A 124 -25.62 0.77 6.33
C ARG A 124 -25.83 2.24 6.70
N PHE A 125 -24.81 3.07 6.55
CA PHE A 125 -24.81 4.45 7.07
C PHE A 125 -24.55 5.52 6.01
N GLY A 126 -24.19 5.12 4.78
CA GLY A 126 -23.93 6.03 3.67
C GLY A 126 -22.86 7.08 3.97
N ILE A 127 -22.93 8.18 3.23
CA ILE A 127 -22.05 9.34 3.41
C ILE A 127 -22.18 9.94 4.81
N ALA A 128 -23.40 9.99 5.36
CA ALA A 128 -23.64 10.51 6.70
C ALA A 128 -22.83 9.77 7.77
N GLY A 129 -22.68 8.45 7.64
CA GLY A 129 -21.83 7.66 8.53
C GLY A 129 -20.34 8.03 8.43
N LEU A 130 -19.85 8.28 7.22
CA LEU A 130 -18.44 8.63 6.99
C LEU A 130 -18.09 10.05 7.49
N THR A 131 -19.03 10.98 7.36
CA THR A 131 -18.85 12.39 7.77
C THR A 131 -19.16 12.63 9.25
N ALA A 132 -19.75 11.65 9.94
CA ALA A 132 -20.04 11.73 11.36
C ALA A 132 -18.78 11.98 12.22
N ASN A 133 -18.99 12.64 13.36
CA ASN A 133 -17.95 12.87 14.36
C ASN A 133 -17.93 11.75 15.42
N GLY A 134 -16.97 11.83 16.33
CA GLY A 134 -16.88 10.90 17.47
C GLY A 134 -16.55 9.47 17.07
N ILE A 135 -16.87 8.53 17.97
CA ILE A 135 -16.53 7.13 17.85
C ILE A 135 -17.24 6.44 16.67
N ASP A 136 -18.50 6.80 16.41
CA ASP A 136 -19.28 6.19 15.34
C ASP A 136 -18.68 6.52 13.96
N GLY A 137 -18.41 7.81 13.71
CA GLY A 137 -17.75 8.21 12.47
C GLY A 137 -16.36 7.59 12.30
N PHE A 138 -15.61 7.45 13.40
CA PHE A 138 -14.35 6.71 13.38
C PHE A 138 -14.56 5.26 12.93
N CYS A 139 -15.50 4.53 13.54
CA CYS A 139 -15.79 3.14 13.21
C CYS A 139 -16.20 2.97 11.74
N HIS A 140 -17.04 3.88 11.22
CA HIS A 140 -17.47 3.85 9.81
C HIS A 140 -16.30 4.06 8.85
N ARG A 141 -15.49 5.10 9.07
CA ARG A 141 -14.30 5.37 8.24
C ARG A 141 -13.26 4.26 8.36
N ALA A 142 -13.08 3.69 9.54
CA ALA A 142 -12.11 2.61 9.76
C ALA A 142 -12.54 1.34 9.02
N THR A 143 -13.82 0.99 9.09
CA THR A 143 -14.41 -0.12 8.32
C THR A 143 -14.25 0.09 6.82
N HIS A 144 -14.57 1.28 6.31
CA HIS A 144 -14.38 1.65 4.91
C HIS A 144 -12.92 1.53 4.47
N ASN A 145 -12.00 2.13 5.23
CA ASN A 145 -10.57 2.13 4.91
C ASN A 145 -9.97 0.73 4.89
N LEU A 146 -10.34 -0.12 5.86
CA LEU A 146 -9.92 -1.52 5.89
C LEU A 146 -10.48 -2.29 4.69
N TRP A 147 -11.75 -2.09 4.36
CA TRP A 147 -12.37 -2.70 3.20
C TRP A 147 -11.64 -2.33 1.91
N VAL A 148 -11.38 -1.04 1.69
CA VAL A 148 -10.64 -0.55 0.51
C VAL A 148 -9.26 -1.19 0.45
N LEU A 149 -8.54 -1.24 1.57
CA LEU A 149 -7.21 -1.87 1.63
C LEU A 149 -7.24 -3.35 1.24
N LEU A 150 -8.23 -4.10 1.74
CA LEU A 150 -8.38 -5.54 1.44
C LEU A 150 -8.78 -5.78 -0.01
N GLN A 151 -9.66 -4.95 -0.57
CA GLN A 151 -10.03 -5.06 -1.98
C GLN A 151 -8.88 -4.69 -2.90
N GLU A 152 -8.07 -3.71 -2.54
CA GLU A 152 -6.84 -3.37 -3.26
C GLU A 152 -5.87 -4.56 -3.28
N ALA A 153 -5.64 -5.20 -2.12
CA ALA A 153 -4.78 -6.38 -2.02
C ALA A 153 -5.26 -7.54 -2.92
N ARG A 154 -6.57 -7.78 -2.96
CA ARG A 154 -7.18 -8.82 -3.82
C ARG A 154 -7.01 -8.50 -5.30
N ALA A 155 -7.33 -7.27 -5.71
CA ALA A 155 -7.20 -6.85 -7.10
C ALA A 155 -5.75 -6.95 -7.58
N ILE A 156 -4.78 -6.57 -6.74
CA ILE A 156 -3.36 -6.73 -7.05
C ILE A 156 -3.02 -8.20 -7.32
N ASP A 157 -3.42 -9.11 -6.43
CA ASP A 157 -3.15 -10.54 -6.56
C ASP A 157 -3.81 -11.15 -7.82
N GLU A 158 -5.07 -10.84 -8.07
CA GLU A 158 -5.81 -11.25 -9.27
C GLU A 158 -5.10 -10.79 -10.56
N HIS A 159 -4.80 -9.49 -10.65
CA HIS A 159 -4.16 -8.94 -11.85
C HIS A 159 -2.71 -9.43 -12.05
N LEU A 160 -1.99 -9.77 -10.97
CA LEU A 160 -0.66 -10.39 -11.09
C LEU A 160 -0.77 -11.83 -11.60
N LYS A 161 -1.72 -12.62 -11.09
CA LYS A 161 -1.97 -14.00 -11.55
C LYS A 161 -2.40 -14.05 -13.01
N ASP A 162 -3.25 -13.12 -13.42
CA ASP A 162 -3.77 -13.03 -14.78
C ASP A 162 -2.79 -12.36 -15.75
N GLY A 163 -1.64 -11.85 -15.27
CA GLY A 163 -0.66 -11.15 -16.09
C GLY A 163 -1.13 -9.78 -16.61
N THR A 164 -2.24 -9.25 -16.09
CA THR A 164 -2.87 -7.99 -16.53
C THR A 164 -2.45 -6.77 -15.69
N TYR A 165 -1.69 -6.97 -14.62
CA TYR A 165 -1.27 -5.94 -13.67
C TYR A 165 -0.67 -4.69 -14.31
N ARG A 166 0.19 -4.85 -15.32
CA ARG A 166 0.84 -3.71 -16.00
C ARG A 166 -0.18 -2.73 -16.58
N HIS A 167 -1.20 -3.23 -17.26
CA HIS A 167 -2.20 -2.37 -17.85
C HIS A 167 -3.16 -1.82 -16.79
N TRP A 168 -3.60 -2.69 -15.88
CA TRP A 168 -4.53 -2.33 -14.83
C TRP A 168 -4.01 -1.22 -13.91
N HIS A 169 -2.79 -1.33 -13.37
CA HIS A 169 -2.30 -0.35 -12.40
C HIS A 169 -2.15 1.06 -13.00
N GLN A 170 -1.89 1.18 -14.31
CA GLN A 170 -1.79 2.46 -15.01
C GLN A 170 -3.15 3.17 -15.10
N ALA A 171 -4.22 2.41 -15.33
CA ALA A 171 -5.58 2.94 -15.34
C ALA A 171 -6.14 3.17 -13.93
N HIS A 172 -5.70 2.36 -12.97
CA HIS A 172 -6.22 2.35 -11.60
C HIS A 172 -5.59 3.44 -10.70
N ILE A 173 -4.28 3.69 -10.79
CA ILE A 173 -3.57 4.56 -9.85
C ILE A 173 -3.39 5.97 -10.40
N GLU A 174 -4.15 6.93 -9.86
CA GLU A 174 -4.09 8.35 -10.24
C GLU A 174 -3.03 9.15 -9.45
N ASN A 175 -2.08 8.50 -8.77
CA ASN A 175 -1.18 9.15 -7.82
C ASN A 175 0.21 9.47 -8.38
N SER A 176 0.57 10.76 -8.45
CA SER A 176 1.77 11.27 -9.14
C SER A 176 3.12 10.91 -8.50
N ILE A 177 3.18 10.50 -7.22
CA ILE A 177 4.43 10.02 -6.59
C ILE A 177 4.56 8.49 -6.61
N TYR A 178 3.46 7.77 -6.36
CA TYR A 178 3.49 6.32 -6.29
C TYR A 178 3.47 5.68 -7.69
N SER A 179 2.76 6.26 -8.67
CA SER A 179 2.82 5.80 -10.06
C SER A 179 4.26 5.77 -10.57
N ARG A 180 5.04 6.83 -10.32
CA ARG A 180 6.47 6.87 -10.66
C ARG A 180 7.28 5.78 -9.94
N LEU A 181 7.02 5.53 -8.67
CA LEU A 181 7.70 4.47 -7.92
C LEU A 181 7.39 3.09 -8.48
N LEU A 182 6.14 2.83 -8.86
CA LEU A 182 5.72 1.56 -9.44
C LEU A 182 6.32 1.36 -10.83
N HIS A 183 6.37 2.39 -11.66
CA HIS A 183 7.06 2.34 -12.95
C HIS A 183 8.54 2.00 -12.77
N THR A 184 9.24 2.65 -11.83
CA THR A 184 10.64 2.33 -11.52
C THR A 184 10.80 0.91 -11.00
N ALA A 185 9.93 0.46 -10.10
CA ALA A 185 9.97 -0.90 -9.56
C ALA A 185 9.80 -1.96 -10.66
N MET A 186 8.82 -1.79 -11.56
CA MET A 186 8.62 -2.71 -12.68
C MET A 186 9.82 -2.72 -13.62
N ALA A 187 10.36 -1.55 -13.98
CA ALA A 187 11.53 -1.47 -14.86
C ALA A 187 12.75 -2.21 -14.27
N LEU A 188 12.97 -2.10 -12.95
CA LEU A 188 14.02 -2.86 -12.26
C LEU A 188 13.80 -4.36 -12.34
N ILE A 189 12.56 -4.82 -12.13
CA ILE A 189 12.20 -6.25 -12.19
C ILE A 189 12.36 -6.78 -13.62
N GLU A 190 12.00 -6.01 -14.64
CA GLU A 190 12.15 -6.40 -16.06
C GLU A 190 13.60 -6.54 -16.49
N VAL A 191 14.45 -5.56 -16.17
CA VAL A 191 15.90 -5.64 -16.44
C VAL A 191 16.49 -6.89 -15.77
N GLN A 192 16.03 -7.21 -14.56
CA GLN A 192 16.52 -8.37 -13.83
C GLN A 192 16.05 -9.71 -14.42
N ARG A 193 14.84 -9.79 -14.97
CA ARG A 193 14.36 -10.99 -15.68
C ARG A 193 15.16 -11.28 -16.95
N TRP A 194 15.71 -10.23 -17.58
CA TRP A 194 16.56 -10.34 -18.75
C TRP A 194 18.02 -10.71 -18.40
N HIS A 195 18.49 -10.37 -17.20
CA HIS A 195 19.83 -10.69 -16.70
C HIS A 195 19.80 -11.40 -15.32
N PRO A 196 19.38 -12.68 -15.26
CA PRO A 196 19.29 -13.42 -13.99
C PRO A 196 20.63 -13.52 -13.25
N ASP A 197 21.74 -13.49 -14.00
CA ASP A 197 23.10 -13.74 -13.49
C ASP A 197 23.90 -12.45 -13.19
N GLY A 198 23.31 -11.26 -13.39
CA GLY A 198 23.93 -9.98 -13.02
C GLY A 198 25.12 -9.56 -13.90
N SER A 199 25.28 -10.12 -15.09
CA SER A 199 26.24 -9.65 -16.09
C SER A 199 25.69 -8.40 -16.80
N THR A 200 26.19 -7.23 -16.42
CA THR A 200 26.21 -6.03 -17.28
C THR A 200 27.39 -6.09 -18.23
#